data_AF-A0A355PIL8-F1
#
_entry.id   AF-A0A355PIL8-F1
#
_cell.length_a   1.000
_cell.length_b   1.000
_cell.length_c   1.000
_cell.angle_alpha   90.00
_cell.angle_beta   90.00
_cell.angle_gamma   90.00
#
_symmetry.space_group_name_H-M   'P 1'
#
loop_
_entity.id
_entity.type
_entity.pdbx_description
1 polymer ?
#
loop_
_entity_poly.entity_id
_entity_poly.type
_entity_poly.pdbx_seq_one_letter_code
_entity_poly.pdbx_strand_id
1 'polypeptide(L)'
;WASSPLPEGTLSAWRNIALAWLAGGMVLIVKRLISWHIPVAMLGSIMLLSALFYASDTSHFASPLFHLLTGATLFGAFFIATDPVSAATSRQGKLLYGAGIGVLVILIRNLGGYPDAVAFAVLLMNLCVPLLDIVSVPRPVGQTTARADERKSAP
;
A
#
# COMPACT_ATOMS: atom_id res chain seq x y z
N TRP A 1 8.69 26.20 10.87
CA TRP A 1 9.45 24.94 10.91
C TRP A 1 10.84 25.05 10.27
N ALA A 2 11.11 26.04 9.41
CA ALA A 2 12.42 26.26 8.77
C ALA A 2 13.41 27.16 9.56
N SER A 3 13.00 27.74 10.69
CA SER A 3 13.81 28.72 11.44
C SER A 3 14.51 28.17 12.68
N SER A 4 14.24 26.91 13.05
CA SER A 4 14.88 26.26 14.19
C SER A 4 15.47 24.93 13.70
N PRO A 5 16.80 24.75 13.65
CA PRO A 5 17.37 23.45 13.37
C PRO A 5 16.85 22.47 14.42
N LEU A 6 16.33 21.32 13.95
CA LEU A 6 15.86 20.27 14.85
C LEU A 6 17.00 19.89 15.80
N PRO A 7 16.70 19.56 17.07
CA PRO A 7 17.71 19.13 18.03
C PRO A 7 18.63 18.06 17.41
N GLU A 8 19.94 18.19 17.65
CA GLU A 8 20.90 17.21 17.13
C GLU A 8 20.47 15.79 17.53
N GLY A 9 20.39 14.90 16.54
CA GLY A 9 19.91 13.53 16.74
C GLY A 9 18.46 13.27 16.32
N THR A 10 17.64 14.29 16.02
CA THR A 10 16.24 14.08 15.59
C THR A 10 16.12 13.19 14.34
N LEU A 11 16.99 13.39 13.34
CA LEU A 11 17.05 12.53 12.14
C LEU A 11 17.39 11.07 12.47
N SER A 12 18.28 10.86 13.44
CA SER A 12 18.65 9.51 13.89
C SER A 12 17.48 8.85 14.64
N ALA A 13 16.71 9.62 15.41
CA ALA A 13 15.51 9.14 16.09
C ALA A 13 14.44 8.68 15.07
N TRP A 14 14.15 9.49 14.04
CA TRP A 14 13.21 9.11 12.97
C TRP A 14 13.63 7.83 12.26
N ARG A 15 14.92 7.69 11.92
CA ARG A 15 15.44 6.47 11.32
C ARG A 15 15.27 5.26 12.24
N ASN A 16 15.57 5.39 13.52
CA ASN A 16 15.44 4.30 14.48
C ASN A 16 13.97 3.87 14.67
N ILE A 17 13.04 4.83 14.69
CA ILE A 17 11.60 4.56 14.75
C ILE A 17 11.14 3.85 13.47
N ALA A 18 11.56 4.32 12.30
CA ALA A 18 11.26 3.68 11.02
C ALA A 18 11.76 2.24 10.97
N LEU A 19 12.97 1.98 11.47
CA LEU A 19 13.53 0.64 11.59
C LEU A 19 12.74 -0.23 12.58
N ALA A 20 12.30 0.33 13.71
CA ALA A 20 11.47 -0.38 14.67
C ALA A 20 10.12 -0.79 14.06
N TRP A 21 9.47 0.09 13.29
CA TRP A 21 8.23 -0.24 12.58
C TRP A 21 8.46 -1.29 11.50
N LEU A 22 9.57 -1.22 10.76
CA LEU A 22 9.92 -2.23 9.76
C LEU A 22 10.16 -3.59 10.41
N ALA A 23 10.86 -3.63 11.55
CA ALA A 23 11.07 -4.85 12.32
C ALA A 23 9.74 -5.42 12.84
N GLY A 24 8.85 -4.58 13.38
CA GLY A 24 7.50 -5.00 13.80
C GLY A 24 6.67 -5.54 12.64
N GLY A 25 6.68 -4.85 11.49
CA GLY A 25 6.02 -5.30 10.27
C GLY A 25 6.55 -6.64 9.76
N MET A 26 7.87 -6.84 9.81
CA MET A 26 8.49 -8.12 9.45
C MET A 26 8.02 -9.26 10.36
N VAL A 27 7.94 -9.01 11.68
CA VAL A 27 7.41 -10.00 12.64
C VAL A 27 5.96 -10.37 12.33
N LEU A 28 5.11 -9.40 11.94
CA LEU A 28 3.72 -9.66 11.56
C LEU A 28 3.61 -10.52 10.29
N ILE A 29 4.48 -10.29 9.29
CA ILE A 29 4.55 -11.10 8.07
C ILE A 29 5.01 -12.52 8.41
N VAL A 30 6.06 -12.69 9.21
CA VAL A 30 6.59 -14.01 9.61
C VAL A 30 5.55 -14.80 10.40
N LYS A 31 4.82 -14.13 11.31
CA LYS A 31 3.69 -14.73 12.04
C LYS A 31 2.46 -14.99 11.16
N ARG A 32 2.49 -14.63 9.87
CA ARG A 32 1.38 -14.75 8.91
C ARG A 32 0.09 -14.08 9.37
N LEU A 33 0.21 -13.04 10.20
CA LEU A 33 -0.93 -12.23 10.65
C LEU A 33 -1.41 -11.30 9.52
N ILE A 34 -0.46 -10.80 8.71
CA ILE A 34 -0.72 -9.89 7.60
C ILE A 34 -0.24 -10.48 6.26
N SER A 35 -0.91 -10.10 5.17
CA SER A 35 -0.49 -10.45 3.81
C SER A 35 0.58 -9.49 3.30
N TRP A 36 1.69 -10.01 2.77
CA TRP A 36 2.78 -9.18 2.20
C TRP A 36 2.38 -8.36 0.96
N HIS A 37 1.30 -8.74 0.28
CA HIS A 37 0.81 -8.06 -0.93
C HIS A 37 0.48 -6.58 -0.69
N ILE A 38 -0.17 -6.24 0.43
CA ILE A 38 -0.62 -4.86 0.69
C ILE A 38 0.56 -3.94 1.02
N PRO A 39 1.46 -4.27 1.98
CA PRO A 39 2.61 -3.42 2.30
C PRO A 39 3.54 -3.24 1.09
N VAL A 40 3.81 -4.31 0.35
CA VAL A 40 4.69 -4.25 -0.82
C VAL A 40 4.08 -3.41 -1.94
N ALA A 41 2.79 -3.55 -2.22
CA ALA A 41 2.12 -2.74 -3.23
C ALA A 41 2.08 -1.25 -2.84
N MET A 42 1.80 -0.93 -1.58
CA MET A 42 1.76 0.44 -1.08
C MET A 42 3.13 1.10 -1.09
N LEU A 43 4.15 0.46 -0.50
CA LEU A 43 5.50 1.01 -0.48
C LEU A 43 6.09 1.08 -1.90
N GLY A 44 5.80 0.08 -2.74
CA GLY A 44 6.22 0.05 -4.14
C GLY A 44 5.62 1.19 -4.97
N SER A 45 4.31 1.45 -4.83
CA SER A 45 3.67 2.55 -5.57
C SER A 45 4.14 3.93 -5.08
N ILE A 46 4.31 4.10 -3.76
CA ILE A 46 4.92 5.32 -3.18
C ILE A 46 6.32 5.53 -3.74
N MET A 47 7.16 4.50 -3.74
CA MET A 47 8.53 4.60 -4.21
C MET A 47 8.59 4.94 -5.71
N LEU A 48 7.76 4.27 -6.52
CA LEU A 48 7.70 4.49 -7.97
C LEU A 48 7.23 5.92 -8.30
N LEU A 49 6.13 6.36 -7.70
CA LEU A 49 5.58 7.70 -7.95
C LEU A 49 6.52 8.78 -7.43
N SER A 50 7.05 8.63 -6.22
CA SER A 50 8.02 9.59 -5.66
C SER A 50 9.27 9.68 -6.54
N ALA A 51 9.76 8.55 -7.07
CA ALA A 51 10.91 8.54 -7.97
C ALA A 51 10.60 9.26 -9.29
N LEU A 52 9.39 9.09 -9.83
CA LEU A 52 8.94 9.79 -11.04
C LEU A 52 8.86 11.31 -10.81
N PHE A 53 8.26 11.75 -9.70
CA PHE A 53 8.18 13.16 -9.34
C PHE A 53 9.56 13.77 -9.06
N TYR A 54 10.41 13.06 -8.33
CA TYR A 54 11.78 13.48 -8.06
C TYR A 54 12.62 13.60 -9.35
N ALA A 55 12.43 12.69 -10.31
CA ALA A 55 13.10 12.77 -11.62
C ALA A 55 12.60 13.96 -12.46
N SER A 56 11.35 14.41 -12.26
CA SER A 56 10.80 15.56 -12.97
C SER A 56 11.26 16.91 -12.41
N ASP A 57 11.35 17.03 -11.08
CA ASP A 57 11.84 18.25 -10.43
C ASP A 57 12.49 17.91 -9.07
N THR A 58 13.82 17.92 -9.06
CA THR A 58 14.63 17.61 -7.87
C THR A 58 14.64 18.74 -6.83
N SER A 59 14.17 19.94 -7.20
CA SER A 59 14.16 21.11 -6.31
C SER A 59 12.88 21.22 -5.48
N HIS A 60 11.76 20.74 -6.01
CA HIS A 60 10.46 20.80 -5.33
C HIS A 60 10.05 19.49 -4.65
N PHE A 61 10.54 18.34 -5.12
CA PHE A 61 10.13 17.04 -4.59
C PHE A 61 11.22 16.39 -3.74
N ALA A 62 10.83 15.84 -2.59
CA ALA A 62 11.76 15.16 -1.70
C ALA A 62 12.14 13.78 -2.25
N SER A 63 13.29 13.25 -1.82
CA SER A 63 13.76 11.95 -2.29
C SER A 63 12.76 10.82 -1.95
N PRO A 64 12.67 9.76 -2.77
CA PRO A 64 11.77 8.63 -2.50
C PRO A 64 12.02 7.97 -1.14
N LEU A 65 13.29 7.88 -0.74
CA LEU A 65 13.70 7.41 0.58
C LEU A 65 13.18 8.29 1.71
N PHE A 66 13.15 9.61 1.50
CA PHE A 66 12.55 10.53 2.46
C PHE A 66 11.06 10.25 2.62
N HIS A 67 10.29 10.09 1.54
CA HIS A 67 8.86 9.78 1.62
C HIS A 67 8.55 8.43 2.33
N LEU A 68 9.44 7.45 2.20
CA LEU A 68 9.34 6.15 2.86
C LEU A 68 9.72 6.20 4.34
N LEU A 69 10.82 6.89 4.67
CA LEU A 69 11.40 6.93 6.02
C LEU A 69 10.82 8.04 6.90
N THR A 70 10.01 8.95 6.34
CA THR A 70 9.40 10.06 7.09
C THR A 70 7.87 10.01 7.12
N GLY A 71 7.32 10.43 8.25
CA GLY A 71 5.89 10.40 8.54
C GLY A 71 5.39 8.99 8.90
N ALA A 72 4.07 8.79 8.90
CA ALA A 72 3.46 7.52 9.27
C ALA A 72 3.46 6.48 8.13
N THR A 73 4.31 6.59 7.11
CA THR A 73 4.26 5.74 5.90
C THR A 73 4.52 4.27 6.22
N LEU A 74 5.62 3.96 6.90
CA LEU A 74 5.95 2.57 7.30
C LEU A 74 4.97 2.04 8.34
N PHE A 75 4.60 2.86 9.33
CA PHE A 75 3.59 2.50 10.32
C PHE A 75 2.25 2.15 9.64
N GLY A 76 1.76 3.02 8.77
CA GLY A 76 0.52 2.81 8.06
C GLY A 76 0.56 1.63 7.09
N ALA A 77 1.69 1.38 6.42
CA ALA A 77 1.82 0.24 5.52
C ALA A 77 1.73 -1.12 6.23
N PHE A 78 2.26 -1.24 7.44
CA PHE A 78 2.33 -2.51 8.17
C PHE A 78 1.27 -2.70 9.27
N PHE A 79 0.71 -1.61 9.81
CA PHE A 79 -0.20 -1.67 10.96
C PHE A 79 -1.60 -1.14 10.66
N ILE A 80 -1.78 -0.25 9.68
CA ILE A 80 -3.09 0.34 9.36
C ILE A 80 -3.68 -0.31 8.10
N ALA A 81 -2.96 -0.25 6.98
CA ALA A 81 -3.43 -0.74 5.68
C ALA A 81 -3.65 -2.26 5.65
N THR A 82 -3.06 -2.99 6.58
CA THR A 82 -3.17 -4.45 6.67
C THR A 82 -4.29 -4.92 7.62
N ASP A 83 -5.21 -4.04 8.01
CA ASP A 83 -6.37 -4.42 8.81
C ASP A 83 -7.22 -5.50 8.09
N PRO A 84 -7.40 -6.70 8.69
CA PRO A 84 -8.09 -7.82 8.04
C PRO A 84 -9.58 -7.59 7.79
N VAL A 85 -10.21 -6.62 8.48
CA VAL A 85 -11.66 -6.39 8.35
C VAL A 85 -11.97 -5.49 7.16
N SER A 86 -11.08 -4.55 6.86
CA SER A 86 -11.33 -3.49 5.88
C SER A 86 -10.62 -3.72 4.55
N ALA A 87 -9.63 -4.61 4.48
CA ALA A 87 -8.85 -4.85 3.27
C ALA A 87 -9.56 -5.77 2.26
N ALA A 88 -9.27 -5.59 0.97
CA ALA A 88 -9.80 -6.41 -0.11
C ALA A 88 -9.51 -7.91 0.09
N THR A 89 -10.47 -8.77 -0.25
CA THR A 89 -10.39 -10.20 0.07
C THR A 89 -9.49 -10.96 -0.91
N SER A 90 -9.52 -10.59 -2.19
CA SER A 90 -8.79 -11.26 -3.27
C SER A 90 -7.30 -10.87 -3.34
N ARG A 91 -6.44 -11.76 -3.88
CA ARG A 91 -4.99 -11.46 -4.04
C ARG A 91 -4.73 -10.26 -4.96
N GLN A 92 -5.47 -10.18 -6.06
CA GLN A 92 -5.37 -9.05 -7.00
C GLN A 92 -5.95 -7.76 -6.40
N GLY A 93 -7.07 -7.86 -5.68
CA GLY A 93 -7.66 -6.73 -4.96
C GLY A 93 -6.74 -6.16 -3.90
N LYS A 94 -5.99 -7.00 -3.16
CA LYS A 94 -4.98 -6.54 -2.18
C LYS A 94 -3.85 -5.74 -2.81
N LEU A 95 -3.39 -6.13 -3.99
CA LEU A 95 -2.35 -5.38 -4.72
C LEU A 95 -2.90 -4.05 -5.22
N LEU A 96 -4.10 -4.03 -5.80
CA LEU A 96 -4.73 -2.82 -6.31
C LEU A 96 -5.10 -1.84 -5.17
N TYR A 97 -5.56 -2.38 -4.04
CA TYR A 97 -5.82 -1.64 -2.82
C TYR A 97 -4.55 -0.97 -2.28
N GLY A 98 -3.47 -1.73 -2.07
CA GLY A 98 -2.19 -1.18 -1.60
C GLY A 98 -1.61 -0.15 -2.58
N ALA A 99 -1.65 -0.44 -3.89
CA ALA A 99 -1.19 0.48 -4.91
C ALA A 99 -1.98 1.80 -4.88
N GLY A 100 -3.31 1.73 -4.78
CA GLY A 100 -4.20 2.89 -4.69
C GLY A 100 -3.93 3.76 -3.46
N ILE A 101 -3.70 3.16 -2.29
CA ILE A 101 -3.28 3.91 -1.08
C ILE A 101 -2.01 4.68 -1.37
N GLY A 102 -0.98 4.03 -1.91
CA GLY A 102 0.30 4.70 -2.14
C GLY A 102 0.24 5.81 -3.18
N VAL A 103 -0.61 5.67 -4.20
CA VAL A 103 -0.90 6.75 -5.16
C VAL A 103 -1.54 7.95 -4.46
N LEU A 104 -2.59 7.72 -3.68
CA LEU A 104 -3.28 8.76 -2.95
C LEU A 104 -2.37 9.46 -1.93
N VAL A 105 -1.48 8.72 -1.26
CA VAL A 105 -0.51 9.30 -0.32
C VAL A 105 0.39 10.33 -1.02
N ILE A 106 0.94 10.01 -2.20
CA ILE A 106 1.80 10.94 -2.94
C ILE A 106 1.01 12.12 -3.50
N LEU A 107 -0.20 11.88 -4.01
CA LEU A 107 -1.06 12.96 -4.49
C LEU A 107 -1.41 13.94 -3.35
N ILE A 108 -1.81 13.45 -2.18
CA ILE A 108 -2.17 14.31 -1.05
C ILE A 108 -0.94 15.03 -0.48
N ARG A 109 0.23 14.36 -0.41
CA ARG A 109 1.46 15.01 0.06
C ARG A 109 1.91 16.13 -0.88
N ASN A 110 1.87 15.90 -2.18
CA ASN A 110 2.37 16.85 -3.18
C ASN A 110 1.36 17.97 -3.50
N LEU A 111 0.07 17.66 -3.64
CA LEU A 111 -0.97 18.65 -3.97
C LEU A 111 -1.60 19.28 -2.72
N GLY A 112 -1.73 18.53 -1.63
CA GLY A 112 -2.44 18.97 -0.43
C GLY A 112 -1.56 19.61 0.64
N GLY A 113 -0.22 19.53 0.53
CA GLY A 113 0.71 20.09 1.51
C GLY A 113 0.63 19.45 2.91
N TYR A 114 -0.11 18.34 3.06
CA TYR A 114 -0.26 17.62 4.31
C TYR A 114 0.82 16.53 4.40
N PRO A 115 1.76 16.63 5.36
CA PRO A 115 2.85 15.66 5.48
C PRO A 115 2.37 14.26 5.90
N ASP A 116 1.20 14.15 6.53
CA ASP A 116 0.64 12.88 7.01
C ASP A 116 -0.64 12.49 6.26
N ALA A 117 -0.46 11.97 5.04
CA ALA A 117 -1.54 11.61 4.12
C ALA A 117 -2.09 10.18 4.29
N VAL A 118 -1.46 9.35 5.12
CA VAL A 118 -1.69 7.89 5.11
C VAL A 118 -3.09 7.53 5.63
N ALA A 119 -3.55 8.14 6.71
CA ALA A 119 -4.86 7.87 7.26
C ALA A 119 -5.99 8.21 6.27
N PHE A 120 -5.91 9.37 5.62
CA PHE A 120 -6.88 9.78 4.61
C PHE A 120 -6.90 8.85 3.40
N ALA A 121 -5.71 8.48 2.90
CA ALA A 121 -5.60 7.55 1.77
C ALA A 121 -6.20 6.18 2.11
N VAL A 122 -5.96 5.66 3.31
CA VAL A 122 -6.56 4.38 3.75
C VAL A 122 -8.08 4.50 3.88
N LEU A 123 -8.60 5.57 4.48
CA LEU A 123 -10.05 5.77 4.62
C LEU A 123 -10.76 5.86 3.26
N LEU A 124 -10.17 6.59 2.32
CA LEU A 124 -10.68 6.67 0.94
C LEU A 124 -10.64 5.31 0.26
N MET A 125 -9.55 4.56 0.40
CA MET A 125 -9.45 3.24 -0.21
C MET A 125 -10.37 2.22 0.43
N ASN A 126 -10.62 2.29 1.74
CA ASN A 126 -11.61 1.45 2.41
C ASN A 126 -13.01 1.65 1.84
N LEU A 127 -13.38 2.89 1.48
CA LEU A 127 -14.64 3.17 0.79
C LEU A 127 -14.68 2.53 -0.62
N CYS A 128 -13.53 2.41 -1.28
CA CYS A 128 -13.41 1.79 -2.60
C CYS A 128 -13.28 0.26 -2.57
N VAL A 129 -13.09 -0.37 -1.41
CA VAL A 129 -12.90 -1.83 -1.30
C VAL A 129 -14.04 -2.65 -1.91
N PRO A 130 -15.33 -2.32 -1.71
CA PRO A 130 -16.43 -3.05 -2.36
C PRO A 130 -16.34 -3.02 -3.89
N LEU A 131 -15.93 -1.88 -4.46
CA LEU A 131 -15.73 -1.74 -5.90
C LEU A 131 -14.54 -2.58 -6.39
N LEU A 132 -13.45 -2.58 -5.63
CA LEU A 132 -12.27 -3.40 -5.93
C LEU A 132 -12.60 -4.88 -5.89
N ASP A 133 -13.40 -5.32 -4.92
CA ASP A 133 -13.78 -6.72 -4.77
C ASP A 133 -14.69 -7.17 -5.91
N ILE A 134 -15.59 -6.33 -6.44
CA ILE A 134 -16.39 -6.61 -7.65
C ILE A 134 -15.49 -6.80 -8.88
N VAL A 135 -14.49 -5.94 -9.06
CA VAL A 135 -13.56 -6.02 -10.20
C VAL A 135 -12.61 -7.21 -10.07
N SER A 136 -12.28 -7.60 -8.84
CA SER A 136 -11.30 -8.64 -8.54
C SER A 136 -11.89 -10.03 -8.30
N VAL A 137 -13.21 -10.21 -8.53
CA VAL A 137 -13.86 -11.53 -8.39
C VAL A 137 -13.16 -12.53 -9.31
N PRO A 138 -12.67 -13.68 -8.79
CA PRO A 138 -12.17 -14.75 -9.63
C PRO A 138 -13.30 -15.23 -10.52
N ARG A 139 -13.12 -15.19 -11.85
CA ARG A 139 -14.07 -15.82 -12.79
C ARG A 139 -14.33 -17.26 -12.31
N PRO A 140 -15.59 -17.70 -12.15
CA PRO A 140 -15.86 -19.08 -11.77
C PRO A 140 -15.27 -20.00 -12.85
N VAL A 141 -14.14 -20.62 -12.55
CA VAL A 141 -13.56 -21.67 -13.39
C VAL A 141 -14.39 -22.92 -13.13
N GLY A 142 -15.41 -23.13 -13.96
CA GLY A 142 -16.29 -24.28 -13.79
C GLY A 142 -17.51 -24.32 -14.69
N GLN A 143 -17.37 -24.11 -16.00
CA GLN A 143 -18.43 -24.44 -16.99
C GLN A 143 -17.89 -24.98 -18.32
N THR A 144 -16.78 -25.72 -18.31
CA THR A 144 -16.31 -26.38 -19.55
C THR A 144 -15.67 -27.71 -19.22
N THR A 145 -16.48 -28.74 -18.98
CA THR A 145 -16.12 -30.16 -19.18
C THR A 145 -17.26 -31.16 -18.92
N ALA A 146 -18.46 -30.76 -18.50
CA ALA A 146 -19.55 -31.73 -18.29
C ALA A 146 -20.34 -32.11 -19.56
N ARG A 147 -20.32 -31.27 -20.62
CA ARG A 147 -21.17 -31.48 -21.81
C ARG A 147 -20.54 -32.28 -22.96
N ALA A 148 -19.25 -32.62 -22.87
CA ALA A 148 -18.56 -33.34 -23.94
C ALA A 148 -18.72 -34.87 -23.83
N ASP A 149 -18.94 -35.40 -22.62
CA ASP A 149 -19.08 -36.84 -22.40
C ASP A 149 -20.51 -37.35 -22.61
N GLU A 150 -21.55 -36.57 -22.32
CA GLU A 150 -22.95 -36.99 -22.54
C GLU A 150 -23.28 -37.24 -24.02
N ARG A 151 -22.55 -36.61 -24.96
CA ARG A 151 -22.75 -36.84 -26.40
C ARG A 151 -22.02 -38.08 -26.93
N LYS A 152 -21.14 -38.69 -26.13
CA LYS A 152 -20.33 -39.86 -26.51
C LYS A 152 -20.84 -41.18 -25.93
N SER A 153 -21.75 -41.10 -24.96
CA SER A 153 -22.35 -42.25 -24.26
C SER A 153 -23.82 -42.51 -24.63
N ALA A 154 -24.28 -42.03 -25.79
CA ALA A 154 -25.59 -42.39 -26.35
C ALA A 154 -25.43 -43.57 -27.34
N PRO A 155 -25.65 -44.83 -26.89
CA PRO A 155 -26.02 -45.94 -27.77
C PRO A 155 -27.49 -45.88 -28.19
#